data_AF-A0A285NHH3-F1
#
_entry.id   AF-A0A285NHH3-F1
#
_cell.length_a   1.000
_cell.length_b   1.000
_cell.length_c   1.000
_cell.angle_alpha   90.00
_cell.angle_beta   90.00
_cell.angle_gamma   90.00
#
_symmetry.space_group_name_H-M   'P 1'
#
loop_
_entity.id
_entity.type
_entity.pdbx_description
1 polymer ?
#
loop_
_entity_poly.entity_id
_entity_poly.type
_entity_poly.pdbx_seq_one_letter_code
_entity_poly.pdbx_strand_id
1 'polypeptide(L)'
;MAEDIGVGCFDETIARLQAANKLMRSANAALALDDLEVLSFLGFAAAHICELRERGGFRSSSIGQNTRLINRLLKESTDAI
;
A
#
# COMPACT_ATOMS: atom_id res chain seq x y z
N MET A 1 -31.63 2.75 -12.69
CA MET A 1 -30.72 2.05 -11.77
C MET A 1 -29.92 3.14 -11.09
N ALA A 2 -30.15 3.38 -9.81
CA ALA A 2 -29.48 4.44 -9.08
C ALA A 2 -28.02 4.03 -8.88
N GLU A 3 -27.10 4.78 -9.47
CA GLU A 3 -25.69 4.68 -9.16
C GLU A 3 -25.50 5.17 -7.73
N ASP A 4 -25.30 4.22 -6.82
CA ASP A 4 -24.93 4.42 -5.43
C ASP A 4 -23.48 4.95 -5.35
N ILE A 5 -23.28 6.16 -5.87
CA ILE A 5 -22.00 6.89 -5.80
C ILE A 5 -22.04 7.69 -4.50
N GLY A 6 -21.76 7.03 -3.38
CA GLY A 6 -21.72 7.72 -2.10
C GLY A 6 -20.88 7.02 -1.04
N VAL A 7 -21.00 5.69 -0.92
CA VAL A 7 -20.41 4.96 0.21
C VAL A 7 -19.30 3.98 -0.22
N GLY A 8 -19.40 3.36 -1.40
CA GLY A 8 -18.40 2.37 -1.86
C GLY A 8 -17.00 2.92 -2.20
N CYS A 9 -16.87 4.24 -2.37
CA CYS A 9 -15.60 4.87 -2.79
C CYS A 9 -14.55 4.88 -1.67
N PHE A 10 -14.98 5.07 -0.41
CA PHE A 10 -14.07 5.12 0.73
C PHE A 10 -13.53 3.73 1.06
N ASP A 11 -14.39 2.71 1.08
CA ASP A 11 -13.99 1.33 1.38
C ASP A 11 -13.02 0.77 0.34
N GLU A 12 -13.27 1.00 -0.95
CA GLU A 12 -12.35 0.58 -2.02
C GLU A 12 -11.00 1.31 -1.91
N THR A 13 -11.02 2.62 -1.60
CA THR A 13 -9.80 3.40 -1.42
C THR A 13 -9.01 2.93 -0.20
N ILE A 14 -9.68 2.64 0.91
CA ILE A 14 -9.07 2.08 2.12
C ILE A 14 -8.44 0.72 1.81
N ALA A 15 -9.15 -0.17 1.11
CA ALA A 15 -8.65 -1.49 0.74
C ALA A 15 -7.39 -1.38 -0.15
N ARG A 16 -7.40 -0.47 -1.15
CA ARG A 16 -6.23 -0.22 -2.00
C ARG A 16 -5.03 0.31 -1.20
N LEU A 17 -5.24 1.25 -0.29
CA LEU A 17 -4.18 1.78 0.58
C LEU A 17 -3.61 0.73 1.54
N GLN A 18 -4.47 -0.15 2.08
CA GLN A 18 -4.05 -1.26 2.93
C GLN A 18 -3.21 -2.28 2.14
N ALA A 19 -3.66 -2.64 0.94
CA ALA A 19 -2.91 -3.51 0.04
C ALA A 19 -1.55 -2.92 -0.34
N ALA A 20 -1.49 -1.61 -0.66
CA ALA A 20 -0.24 -0.91 -0.93
C ALA A 20 0.71 -0.95 0.28
N ASN A 21 0.22 -0.67 1.50
CA ASN A 21 1.05 -0.76 2.70
C ASN A 21 1.58 -2.17 2.98
N LYS A 22 0.76 -3.20 2.73
CA LYS A 22 1.17 -4.59 2.86
C LYS A 22 2.28 -4.92 1.85
N LEU A 23 2.08 -4.56 0.58
CA LEU A 23 3.06 -4.75 -0.48
C LEU A 23 4.39 -4.06 -0.16
N MET A 24 4.34 -2.78 0.24
CA MET A 24 5.54 -2.01 0.60
C MET A 24 6.31 -2.63 1.76
N ARG A 25 5.61 -3.09 2.80
CA ARG A 25 6.25 -3.75 3.95
C ARG A 25 6.85 -5.11 3.58
N SER A 26 6.12 -5.91 2.80
CA SER A 26 6.61 -7.21 2.32
C SER A 26 7.84 -7.05 1.43
N ALA A 27 7.84 -6.05 0.53
CA ALA A 27 8.99 -5.74 -0.30
C ALA A 27 10.20 -5.28 0.53
N ASN A 28 10.00 -4.44 1.55
CA ASN A 28 11.09 -4.06 2.46
C ASN A 28 11.66 -5.24 3.23
N ALA A 29 10.80 -6.15 3.70
CA ALA A 29 11.24 -7.35 4.42
C ALA A 29 12.02 -8.29 3.51
N ALA A 30 11.54 -8.54 2.30
CA ALA A 30 12.23 -9.36 1.30
C ALA A 30 13.58 -8.74 0.91
N LEU A 31 13.61 -7.41 0.71
CA LEU A 31 14.85 -6.70 0.41
C LEU A 31 15.89 -6.82 1.54
N ALA A 32 15.46 -6.75 2.81
CA ALA A 32 16.35 -6.90 3.96
C ALA A 32 16.95 -8.30 4.08
N LEU A 33 16.27 -9.32 3.52
CA LEU A 33 16.71 -10.71 3.47
C LEU A 33 17.44 -11.07 2.16
N ASP A 34 17.58 -10.10 1.24
CA ASP A 34 18.03 -10.32 -0.15
C ASP A 34 17.24 -11.41 -0.90
N ASP A 35 15.95 -11.54 -0.57
CA ASP A 35 15.04 -12.54 -1.11
C ASP A 35 14.42 -12.04 -2.43
N LEU A 36 15.13 -12.30 -3.52
CA LEU A 36 14.72 -11.91 -4.87
C LEU A 36 13.51 -12.71 -5.37
N GLU A 37 13.29 -13.93 -4.88
CA GLU A 37 12.14 -14.74 -5.26
C GLU A 37 10.85 -14.12 -4.73
N VAL A 38 10.83 -13.69 -3.46
CA VAL A 38 9.68 -13.00 -2.89
C VAL A 38 9.44 -11.66 -3.59
N LEU A 39 10.48 -10.89 -3.91
CA LEU A 39 10.31 -9.65 -4.67
C LEU A 39 9.72 -9.91 -6.08
N SER A 40 10.17 -10.96 -6.76
CA SER A 40 9.61 -11.36 -8.05
C SER A 40 8.16 -11.82 -7.93
N PHE A 41 7.83 -12.61 -6.90
CA PHE A 41 6.46 -13.06 -6.60
C PHE A 41 5.51 -11.90 -6.28
N LEU A 42 6.00 -10.86 -5.61
CA LEU A 42 5.26 -9.61 -5.36
C LEU A 42 5.06 -8.77 -6.64
N GLY A 43 5.59 -9.20 -7.79
CA GLY A 43 5.41 -8.55 -9.09
C GLY A 43 6.46 -7.49 -9.42
N PHE A 44 7.57 -7.42 -8.67
CA PHE A 44 8.65 -6.48 -8.99
C PHE A 44 9.51 -7.02 -10.13
N ALA A 45 9.64 -6.23 -11.19
CA ALA A 45 10.62 -6.47 -12.24
C ALA A 45 12.05 -6.23 -11.72
N ALA A 46 13.03 -6.90 -12.33
CA ALA A 46 14.44 -6.79 -11.91
C ALA A 46 14.94 -5.33 -11.83
N ALA A 47 14.54 -4.47 -12.77
CA ALA A 47 14.88 -3.04 -12.73
C ALA A 47 14.34 -2.33 -11.49
N HIS A 48 13.10 -2.62 -11.09
CA HIS A 48 12.49 -2.06 -9.89
C HIS A 48 13.12 -2.62 -8.61
N ILE A 49 13.58 -3.88 -8.63
CA ILE A 49 14.31 -4.46 -7.49
C ILE A 49 15.66 -3.75 -7.28
N CYS A 50 16.40 -3.49 -8.36
CA CYS A 50 17.64 -2.70 -8.30
C CYS A 50 17.39 -1.31 -7.72
N GLU A 51 16.38 -0.59 -8.23
CA GLU A 51 16.01 0.73 -7.71
C GLU A 51 15.58 0.69 -6.23
N LEU A 52 14.83 -0.35 -5.84
CA LEU A 52 14.42 -0.56 -4.46
C LEU A 52 15.65 -0.80 -3.55
N ARG A 53 16.63 -1.57 -4.03
CA ARG A 53 17.88 -1.84 -3.32
C ARG A 53 18.73 -0.58 -3.15
N GLU A 54 18.90 0.19 -4.22
CA GLU A 54 19.63 1.47 -4.19
C GLU A 54 19.00 2.48 -3.23
N ARG A 55 17.66 2.48 -3.15
CA ARG A 55 16.92 3.38 -2.24
C ARG A 55 16.80 2.85 -0.81
N GLY A 56 17.21 1.61 -0.55
CA GLY A 56 17.06 0.96 0.75
C GLY A 56 15.61 0.61 1.12
N GLY A 57 14.75 0.37 0.11
CA GLY A 57 13.35 0.03 0.30
C GLY A 57 12.38 1.20 0.13
N PHE A 58 11.11 0.92 0.39
CA PHE A 58 10.06 1.91 0.57
C PHE A 58 10.28 2.70 1.86
N ARG A 59 10.20 4.02 1.76
CA ARG A 59 10.37 4.91 2.91
C ARG A 59 9.23 4.73 3.92
N SER A 60 9.59 4.68 5.21
CA SER A 60 8.62 4.61 6.31
C SER A 60 7.63 5.77 6.32
N SER A 61 8.03 6.94 5.82
CA SER A 61 7.15 8.11 5.68
C SER A 61 6.00 7.87 4.72
N SER A 62 6.24 7.21 3.57
CA SER A 62 5.20 6.89 2.58
C SER A 62 4.18 5.88 3.14
N ILE A 63 4.65 4.84 3.82
CA ILE A 63 3.77 3.86 4.51
C ILE A 63 2.94 4.55 5.61
N GLY A 64 3.58 5.47 6.35
CA GLY A 64 2.92 6.27 7.38
C GLY A 64 1.85 7.21 6.81
N GLN A 65 2.09 7.84 5.66
CA GLN A 65 1.11 8.69 4.97
C GLN A 65 -0.13 7.89 4.58
N ASN A 66 0.03 6.73 3.95
CA ASN A 66 -1.08 5.83 3.62
C ASN A 66 -1.85 5.41 4.87
N THR A 67 -1.16 5.10 5.97
CA THR A 67 -1.80 4.76 7.25
C THR A 67 -2.64 5.91 7.80
N ARG A 68 -2.14 7.15 7.73
CA ARG A 68 -2.89 8.34 8.14
C ARG A 68 -4.12 8.56 7.26
N LEU A 69 -3.98 8.36 5.95
CA LEU A 69 -5.08 8.50 5.00
C LEU A 69 -6.17 7.44 5.24
N ILE A 70 -5.79 6.18 5.48
CA ILE A 70 -6.72 5.11 5.89
C ILE A 70 -7.50 5.54 7.14
N ASN A 71 -6.81 5.97 8.20
CA ASN A 71 -7.46 6.37 9.44
C ASN A 71 -8.42 7.56 9.24
N ARG A 72 -8.05 8.49 8.37
CA ARG A 72 -8.91 9.63 8.01
C ARG A 72 -10.17 9.17 7.27
N LEU A 73 -10.03 8.31 6.27
CA LEU A 73 -11.16 7.79 5.49
C LEU A 73 -12.10 6.92 6.35
N LEU A 74 -11.55 6.14 7.29
CA LEU A 74 -12.35 5.39 8.27
C LEU A 74 -13.14 6.31 9.20
N LYS A 75 -12.55 7.44 9.60
CA LYS A 75 -13.27 8.44 10.40
C LYS A 75 -14.39 9.11 9.59
N GLU A 76 -14.07 9.56 8.37
CA GLU A 76 -15.04 10.22 7.48
C GLU A 76 -16.19 9.28 7.09
N SER A 77 -15.96 7.98 6.91
CA SER A 77 -17.02 6.99 6.68
C SER A 77 -17.89 6.72 7.92
N THR A 78 -17.33 6.81 9.13
CA THR A 78 -18.08 6.64 10.38
C THR A 78 -18.90 7.88 10.72
N ASP A 79 -18.37 9.08 10.46
CA ASP A 79 -19.03 10.36 10.69
C ASP A 79 -20.14 10.65 9.63
N ALA A 80 -20.20 9.87 8.55
CA ALA A 80 -21.21 9.97 7.49
C ALA A 80 -22.47 9.12 7.73
N ILE A 81 -22.55 8.39 8.85
CA ILE A 81 -23.67 7.52 9.26
C ILE A 81 -24.56 8.22 10.28
#